data_AF-A0A1C2Y373-F1
#
_entry.id   AF-A0A1C2Y373-F1
#
_cell.length_a   1.000
_cell.length_b   1.000
_cell.length_c   1.000
_cell.angle_alpha   90.00
_cell.angle_beta   90.00
_cell.angle_gamma   90.00
#
_symmetry.space_group_name_H-M   'P 1'
#
loop_
_entity.id
_entity.type
_entity.pdbx_description
1 polymer ?
#
loop_
_entity_poly.entity_id
_entity_poly.type
_entity_poly.pdbx_seq_one_letter_code
_entity_poly.pdbx_strand_id
1 'polypeptide(L)' 'MTSSENVALVFRSVHQTLEAEDLLNSGSWPFVLIPVPPSINQGCGLAIQIACSDQQGVEAYLEQHDILPLKAVRMD' A
#
# COMPACT_ATOMS: atom_id res chain seq x y z
N MET A 1 12.98 13.94 16.12
CA MET A 1 11.56 14.19 15.75
C MET A 1 11.22 13.18 14.68
N THR A 2 10.70 12.01 15.06
CA THR A 2 10.25 11.00 14.10
C THR A 2 8.74 11.06 14.10
N SER A 3 8.18 11.93 13.26
CA SER A 3 6.78 11.79 12.86
C SER A 3 6.73 10.53 12.00
N SER A 4 6.26 9.42 12.56
CA SER A 4 6.10 8.16 11.83
C SER A 4 4.85 8.26 10.97
N GLU A 5 4.91 9.07 9.92
CA GLU A 5 3.84 9.22 8.95
C GLU A 5 3.73 7.92 8.14
N ASN A 6 2.51 7.37 8.07
CA ASN A 6 2.25 6.15 7.32
C ASN A 6 1.34 6.47 6.13
N VAL A 7 1.41 5.62 5.10
CA VAL A 7 0.60 5.73 3.89
C VAL A 7 -0.09 4.41 3.66
N ALA A 8 -1.40 4.45 3.48
CA ALA A 8 -2.20 3.32 3.02
C ALA A 8 -2.35 3.37 1.50
N LEU A 9 -1.77 2.39 0.81
CA LEU A 9 -2.00 2.10 -0.59
C LEU A 9 -3.29 1.30 -0.73
N VAL A 10 -4.26 1.86 -1.44
CA VAL A 10 -5.57 1.27 -1.67
C VAL A 10 -5.63 0.71 -3.07
N PHE A 11 -6.15 -0.50 -3.21
CA PHE A 11 -6.23 -1.21 -4.48
C PHE A 11 -7.68 -1.36 -4.94
N ARG A 12 -7.85 -1.61 -6.24
CA ARG A 12 -9.18 -1.73 -6.87
C ARG A 12 -9.86 -3.07 -6.57
N SER A 13 -9.08 -4.12 -6.28
CA SER A 13 -9.56 -5.48 -6.05
C SER A 13 -8.64 -6.21 -5.06
N VAL A 14 -9.21 -7.17 -4.32
CA VAL A 14 -8.47 -7.98 -3.34
C VAL A 14 -7.33 -8.75 -4.01
N HIS A 15 -7.53 -9.23 -5.25
CA HIS A 15 -6.49 -9.92 -6.01
C HIS A 15 -5.26 -9.04 -6.20
N GLN A 16 -5.46 -7.77 -6.58
CA GLN A 16 -4.35 -6.83 -6.75
C GLN A 16 -3.63 -6.55 -5.43
N THR A 17 -4.38 -6.49 -4.31
CA THR A 17 -3.79 -6.34 -2.98
C THR A 17 -2.92 -7.55 -2.62
N LEU A 18 -3.39 -8.77 -2.88
CA LEU A 18 -2.65 -9.99 -2.59
C LEU A 18 -1.41 -10.13 -3.48
N GLU A 19 -1.51 -9.80 -4.77
CA GLU A 19 -0.35 -9.78 -5.67
C GLU A 19 0.69 -8.74 -5.22
N ALA A 20 0.23 -7.56 -4.79
CA ALA A 20 1.10 -6.53 -4.22
C ALA A 20 1.77 -7.01 -2.92
N GLU A 21 1.03 -7.66 -2.03
CA GLU A 21 1.55 -8.28 -0.81
C GLU A 21 2.67 -9.27 -1.14
N ASP A 22 2.40 -10.25 -2.00
CA ASP A 22 3.38 -11.28 -2.36
C ASP A 22 4.66 -10.67 -2.97
N LEU A 23 4.51 -9.65 -3.79
CA LEU A 23 5.64 -8.92 -4.37
C LEU A 23 6.44 -8.15 -3.33
N LEU A 24 5.78 -7.39 -2.45
CA LEU A 24 6.46 -6.62 -1.41
C LEU A 24 7.14 -7.54 -0.40
N ASN A 25 6.53 -8.68 -0.09
CA ASN A 25 7.11 -9.71 0.75
C ASN A 25 8.38 -10.30 0.10
N SER A 26 8.32 -10.57 -1.21
CA SER A 26 9.48 -11.03 -2.00
C SER A 26 10.59 -9.97 -2.09
N GLY A 27 10.23 -8.69 -2.17
CA GLY A 27 11.15 -7.56 -2.16
C GLY A 27 11.71 -7.21 -0.78
N SER A 28 11.29 -7.90 0.28
CA SER A 28 11.64 -7.61 1.68
C SER A 28 11.32 -6.17 2.11
N TRP A 29 10.25 -5.59 1.56
CA TRP A 29 9.78 -4.26 1.95
C TRP A 29 9.04 -4.32 3.29
N PRO A 30 9.22 -3.35 4.19
CA PRO A 30 8.43 -3.26 5.41
C PRO A 30 7.02 -2.74 5.09
N PHE A 31 6.01 -3.60 5.22
CA PHE A 31 4.60 -3.24 5.02
C PHE A 31 3.67 -3.96 6.00
N VAL A 32 2.44 -3.46 6.13
CA VAL A 32 1.38 -4.09 6.93
C VAL A 32 0.07 -4.08 6.15
N LEU A 33 -0.62 -5.21 6.10
CA LEU A 33 -1.98 -5.27 5.58
C LEU A 33 -2.97 -4.74 6.62
N ILE A 34 -3.76 -3.75 6.20
CA ILE A 34 -4.81 -3.17 7.02
C ILE A 34 -6.16 -3.24 6.27
N PRO A 35 -7.28 -3.35 6.99
CA PRO A 35 -8.58 -3.12 6.37
C PRO A 35 -8.65 -1.67 5.85
N VAL A 36 -9.26 -1.48 4.68
CA VAL A 36 -9.44 -0.14 4.11
C VAL A 36 -10.17 0.74 5.12
N PRO A 37 -9.64 1.93 5.46
CA PRO A 37 -10.31 2.85 6.36
C PRO A 37 -11.72 3.20 5.85
N PRO A 38 -12.74 3.31 6.70
CA PRO A 38 -14.11 3.58 6.29
C PRO A 38 -14.30 4.94 5.58
N SER A 39 -13.36 5.87 5.78
CA SER A 39 -13.25 7.13 5.03
C SER A 39 -12.87 6.94 3.55
N ILE A 40 -12.40 5.75 3.17
CA ILE A 40 -12.03 5.35 1.83
C ILE A 40 -13.08 4.36 1.28
N ASN A 41 -14.25 4.89 0.94
CA ASN A 41 -15.39 4.09 0.45
C ASN A 41 -15.27 3.64 -1.03
N GLN A 42 -14.05 3.34 -1.50
CA GLN A 42 -13.75 3.02 -2.92
C GLN A 42 -12.75 1.86 -3.09
N GLY A 43 -12.28 1.24 -1.99
CA GLY A 43 -11.36 0.11 -2.05
C GLY A 43 -12.06 -1.24 -1.92
N CYS A 44 -11.35 -2.31 -2.25
CA CYS A 44 -11.81 -3.70 -2.16
C CYS A 44 -11.82 -4.29 -0.74
N GLY A 45 -11.79 -3.43 0.29
CA GLY A 45 -11.77 -3.81 1.70
C GLY A 45 -10.38 -4.00 2.32
N LEU A 46 -9.31 -4.09 1.51
CA LEU A 46 -7.92 -4.23 1.99
C LEU A 46 -6.97 -3.19 1.39
N ALA A 47 -6.02 -2.73 2.20
CA ALA A 47 -5.00 -1.76 1.86
C ALA A 47 -3.65 -2.16 2.43
N ILE A 48 -2.57 -1.72 1.79
CA ILE A 48 -1.20 -1.95 2.24
C ILE A 48 -0.68 -0.67 2.87
N GLN A 49 -0.41 -0.72 4.17
CA GLN A 49 0.21 0.37 4.91
C GLN A 49 1.74 0.26 4.84
N ILE A 50 2.39 1.35 4.49
CA ILE A 50 3.85 1.50 4.44
C ILE A 50 4.26 2.81 5.12
N ALA A 51 5.54 2.95 5.45
CA ALA A 51 6.06 4.23 5.91
C ALA A 51 6.04 5.25 4.75
N CYS A 52 5.76 6.52 5.04
CA CYS A 52 5.87 7.61 4.05
C CYS A 52 7.25 7.63 3.38
N SER A 53 8.30 7.32 4.14
CA SER A 53 9.69 7.25 3.66
C SER A 53 9.90 6.20 2.56
N ASP A 54 9.14 5.10 2.62
CA ASP A 54 9.28 3.98 1.68
C ASP A 54 8.29 4.09 0.50
N GLN A 55 7.35 5.03 0.54
CA GLN A 55 6.29 5.20 -0.47
C GLN A 55 6.83 5.21 -1.89
N GLN A 56 7.81 6.05 -2.17
CA GLN A 56 8.35 6.22 -3.52
C GLN A 56 9.04 4.94 -4.04
N GLY A 57 9.75 4.22 -3.17
CA GLY A 57 10.43 2.97 -3.53
C GLY A 57 9.44 1.82 -3.75
N VAL A 58 8.45 1.71 -2.85
CA VAL A 58 7.38 0.71 -2.94
C VAL A 58 6.51 0.93 -4.17
N GLU A 59 6.07 2.16 -4.45
CA GLU A 59 5.27 2.48 -5.64
C GLU A 59 6.04 2.15 -6.93
N ALA A 60 7.31 2.56 -7.03
CA ALA A 60 8.13 2.23 -8.20
C ALA A 60 8.32 0.71 -8.37
N TYR A 61 8.53 -0.02 -7.28
CA TYR A 61 8.66 -1.47 -7.32
C TYR A 61 7.36 -2.16 -7.77
N LEU A 62 6.21 -1.72 -7.27
CA LEU A 62 4.90 -2.23 -7.71
C LEU A 62 4.65 -1.89 -9.20
N GLU A 63 4.98 -0.68 -9.63
CA GLU A 63 4.86 -0.23 -11.03
C GLU A 63 5.69 -1.08 -11.99
N GLN A 64 6.92 -1.45 -11.61
CA GLN A 64 7.78 -2.35 -12.38
C GLN A 64 7.17 -3.73 -12.62
N HIS A 65 6.21 -4.13 -11.78
CA HIS A 65 5.50 -5.39 -11.84
C HIS A 65 4.04 -5.24 -12.31
N ASP A 66 3.69 -4.13 -12.98
CA ASP A 66 2.35 -3.81 -13.49
C ASP A 66 1.25 -3.70 -12.41
N ILE A 67 1.65 -3.48 -11.16
CA ILE A 67 0.73 -3.25 -10.04
C ILE A 67 0.67 -1.77 -9.70
N LEU A 68 -0.46 -1.16 -10.02
CA LEU A 68 -0.73 0.24 -9.70
C LEU A 68 -1.74 0.33 -8.56
N PRO A 69 -1.37 0.89 -7.39
CA PRO A 69 -2.35 1.23 -6.37
C PRO A 69 -3.33 2.26 -6.93
N LEU A 70 -4.61 2.11 -6.59
CA LEU A 70 -5.67 3.03 -7.02
C LEU A 70 -5.46 4.43 -6.42
N LYS A 71 -5.03 4.48 -5.15
CA LYS A 71 -4.62 5.71 -4.48
C LYS A 71 -3.75 5.43 -3.27
N ALA A 72 -2.90 6.39 -2.93
CA ALA A 72 -2.18 6.46 -1.68
C ALA A 72 -2.86 7.46 -0.74
N VAL A 73 -3.14 7.06 0.51
CA VAL A 73 -3.74 7.93 1.52
C VAL A 73 -2.82 8.02 2.74
N ARG A 74 -2.42 9.25 3.08
CA ARG A 74 -1.62 9.52 4.28
C ARG A 74 -2.48 9.33 5.53
N MET A 75 -1.92 8.63 6.49
CA MET A 75 -2.47 8.37 7.81
C MET A 75 -1.65 9.23 8.78
N ASP A 76 -2.22 10.37 9.17
CA ASP A 76 -1.73 11.25 10.25
C ASP A 76 -2.33 10.80 11.60
#